data_AF-A0A524K786-F1
#
_entry.id   AF-A0A524K786-F1
#
_cell.length_a   1.000
_cell.length_b   1.000
_cell.length_c   1.000
_cell.angle_alpha   90.00
_cell.angle_beta   90.00
_cell.angle_gamma   90.00
#
_symmetry.space_group_name_H-M   'P 1'
#
loop_
_entity.id
_entity.type
_entity.pdbx_description
1 polymer ?
#
loop_
_entity_poly.entity_id
_entity_poly.type
_entity_poly.pdbx_seq_one_letter_code
_entity_poly.pdbx_strand_id
1 'polypeptide(L)'
;IVLVSHSESLALGLKQLLDEVAHDVVITTAGSTFDGRVGTSYEKVQEAVDNNPFSELLVFYDLGSAKMNIDVVLETTAKKLHVMDCAMVEGAYVAAAMLGGEQSLDAVINELKPLMIKEAFN
;
A
#
# COMPACT_ATOMS: atom_id res chain seq x y z
N ILE A 1 1.15 3.42 6.01
CA ILE A 1 0.96 2.38 4.96
C ILE A 1 -0.19 2.81 4.05
N VAL A 2 -0.07 2.60 2.74
CA VAL A 2 -1.15 2.80 1.77
C VAL A 2 -1.45 1.46 1.09
N LEU A 3 -2.71 1.03 1.10
CA LEU A 3 -3.17 -0.19 0.43
C LEU A 3 -3.95 0.16 -0.83
N VAL A 4 -3.55 -0.35 -1.98
CA VAL A 4 -4.18 -0.08 -3.28
C VAL A 4 -4.71 -1.38 -3.88
N SER A 5 -6.00 -1.46 -4.18
CA SER A 5 -6.57 -2.67 -4.78
C SER A 5 -7.62 -2.38 -5.85
N HIS A 6 -7.75 -3.31 -6.78
CA HIS A 6 -8.87 -3.37 -7.71
C HIS A 6 -10.22 -3.54 -7.00
N SER A 7 -10.22 -4.05 -5.76
CA SER A 7 -11.41 -4.25 -4.94
C SER A 7 -11.34 -3.42 -3.67
N GLU A 8 -12.30 -2.53 -3.49
CA GLU A 8 -12.49 -1.80 -2.23
C GLU A 8 -12.67 -2.73 -1.03
N SER A 9 -13.40 -3.84 -1.20
CA SER A 9 -13.60 -4.81 -0.13
C SER A 9 -12.30 -5.50 0.31
N LEU A 10 -11.36 -5.72 -0.62
CA LEU A 10 -10.06 -6.30 -0.30
C LEU A 10 -9.20 -5.29 0.47
N ALA A 11 -9.12 -4.04 0.00
CA ALA A 11 -8.32 -3.01 0.66
C ALA A 11 -8.85 -2.72 2.08
N LEU A 12 -10.17 -2.60 2.25
CA LEU A 12 -10.80 -2.36 3.55
C LEU A 12 -10.69 -3.58 4.47
N GLY A 13 -10.93 -4.79 3.95
CA GLY A 13 -10.80 -6.03 4.73
C GLY A 13 -9.37 -6.27 5.20
N LEU A 14 -8.38 -5.98 4.36
CA LEU A 14 -6.97 -6.02 4.77
C LEU A 14 -6.68 -4.96 5.83
N LYS A 15 -7.11 -3.70 5.64
CA LYS A 15 -6.96 -2.68 6.69
C LYS A 15 -7.54 -3.12 8.03
N GLN A 16 -8.75 -3.69 8.04
CA GLN A 16 -9.38 -4.24 9.25
C GLN A 16 -8.51 -5.30 9.92
N LEU A 17 -7.93 -6.22 9.15
CA LEU A 17 -7.00 -7.22 9.67
C LEU A 17 -5.73 -6.59 10.25
N LEU A 18 -5.18 -5.57 9.59
CA LEU A 18 -3.94 -4.92 10.03
C LEU A 18 -4.14 -4.06 11.28
N ASP A 19 -5.31 -3.43 11.42
CA ASP A 19 -5.69 -2.65 12.60
C ASP A 19 -5.69 -3.52 13.89
N GLU A 20 -5.95 -4.83 13.79
CA GLU A 20 -5.89 -5.78 14.92
C GLU A 20 -4.47 -6.08 15.40
N VAL A 21 -3.46 -5.94 14.54
CA VAL A 21 -2.06 -6.27 14.86
C VAL A 21 -1.16 -5.04 15.05
N ALA A 22 -1.57 -3.88 14.57
CA ALA A 22 -0.75 -2.67 14.55
C ALA A 22 -1.61 -1.40 14.68
N HIS A 23 -2.23 -1.21 15.86
CA HIS A 23 -3.18 -0.10 16.10
C HIS A 23 -2.59 1.31 15.93
N ASP A 24 -1.27 1.47 16.11
CA ASP A 24 -0.59 2.76 15.98
C ASP A 24 -0.09 3.06 14.56
N VAL A 25 -0.19 2.10 13.64
CA VAL A 25 0.22 2.28 12.25
C VAL A 25 -0.92 2.92 11.47
N VAL A 26 -0.69 4.11 10.90
CA VAL A 26 -1.71 4.77 10.06
C VAL A 26 -1.79 4.09 8.69
N ILE A 27 -2.96 3.52 8.41
CA ILE A 27 -3.28 2.82 7.17
C ILE A 27 -4.36 3.58 6.41
N THR A 28 -4.04 4.00 5.18
CA THR A 28 -4.99 4.55 4.23
C THR A 28 -5.20 3.58 3.06
N THR A 29 -6.34 3.65 2.39
CA THR A 29 -6.75 2.67 1.37
C THR A 29 -7.30 3.34 0.13
N ALA A 30 -6.94 2.82 -1.04
CA ALA A 30 -7.56 3.13 -2.32
C ALA A 30 -8.08 1.82 -2.94
N GLY A 31 -9.35 1.79 -3.29
CA GLY A 31 -10.00 0.59 -3.78
C GLY A 31 -11.03 0.90 -4.86
N SER A 32 -11.09 0.04 -5.88
CA SER A 32 -12.04 0.19 -6.99
C SER A 32 -11.81 1.45 -7.83
N THR A 33 -12.53 1.58 -8.94
CA THR A 33 -12.60 2.83 -9.71
C THR A 33 -13.42 3.89 -8.96
N PHE A 34 -13.43 5.12 -9.46
CA PHE A 34 -14.24 6.21 -8.90
C PHE A 34 -15.75 5.88 -8.88
N ASP A 35 -16.24 5.13 -9.86
CA ASP A 35 -17.64 4.65 -9.94
C ASP A 35 -17.88 3.31 -9.23
N GLY A 36 -16.93 2.84 -8.41
CA GLY A 36 -17.09 1.67 -7.54
C GLY A 36 -16.95 0.30 -8.22
N ARG A 37 -16.50 0.26 -9.48
CA ARG A 37 -16.26 -1.01 -10.19
C ARG A 37 -14.89 -1.59 -9.85
N VAL A 38 -14.71 -2.88 -10.15
CA VAL A 38 -13.40 -3.54 -10.03
C VAL A 38 -12.40 -2.83 -10.95
N GLY A 39 -11.30 -2.35 -10.39
CA GLY A 39 -10.33 -1.48 -11.07
C GLY A 39 -9.64 -0.54 -10.09
N THR A 40 -8.75 0.30 -10.59
CA THR A 40 -8.12 1.35 -9.78
C THR A 40 -8.22 2.68 -10.51
N SER A 41 -8.20 3.79 -9.77
CA SER A 41 -8.22 5.14 -10.32
C SER A 41 -7.16 6.01 -9.66
N TYR A 42 -6.46 6.81 -10.45
CA TYR A 42 -5.47 7.80 -10.00
C TYR A 42 -6.01 8.65 -8.84
N GLU A 43 -7.24 9.17 -8.93
CA GLU A 43 -7.82 10.09 -7.96
C GLU A 43 -7.92 9.47 -6.56
N LYS A 44 -8.39 8.22 -6.47
CA LYS A 44 -8.47 7.50 -5.19
C LYS A 44 -7.09 7.18 -4.61
N VAL A 45 -6.11 6.86 -5.46
CA VAL A 45 -4.73 6.61 -5.00
C VAL A 45 -4.11 7.90 -4.46
N GLN A 46 -4.28 9.01 -5.19
CA GLN A 46 -3.84 10.34 -4.78
C GLN A 46 -4.47 10.72 -3.43
N GLU A 47 -5.79 10.56 -3.29
CA GLU A 47 -6.51 10.84 -2.04
C GLU A 47 -5.99 9.97 -0.88
N ALA A 48 -5.78 8.67 -1.09
CA ALA A 48 -5.25 7.79 -0.04
C ALA A 48 -3.83 8.17 0.38
N VAL A 49 -2.99 8.63 -0.56
CA VAL A 49 -1.66 9.16 -0.28
C VAL A 49 -1.76 10.47 0.49
N ASP A 50 -2.61 11.40 0.07
CA ASP A 50 -2.76 12.73 0.67
C ASP A 50 -3.31 12.67 2.09
N ASN A 51 -4.33 11.83 2.32
CA ASN A 51 -4.95 11.61 3.63
C ASN A 51 -4.02 10.93 4.65
N ASN A 52 -2.92 10.31 4.22
CA ASN A 52 -1.95 9.74 5.14
C ASN A 52 -1.08 10.85 5.75
N PRO A 53 -1.02 11.04 7.08
CA PRO A 53 -0.35 12.20 7.69
C PRO A 53 1.18 12.18 7.57
N PHE A 54 1.78 11.05 7.18
CA PHE A 54 3.22 10.89 7.08
C PHE A 54 3.75 11.29 5.69
N SER A 55 5.02 11.75 5.65
CA SER A 55 5.71 12.16 4.42
C SER A 55 6.46 11.04 3.71
N GLU A 56 6.65 9.89 4.36
CA GLU A 56 7.30 8.70 3.81
C GLU A 56 6.39 7.50 4.01
N LEU A 57 6.02 6.82 2.93
CA LEU A 57 4.94 5.82 2.91
C LEU A 57 5.38 4.53 2.22
N LEU A 58 5.03 3.39 2.81
CA LEU A 58 5.02 2.10 2.11
C LEU A 58 3.68 1.94 1.39
N VAL A 59 3.73 1.64 0.09
CA VAL A 59 2.56 1.43 -0.77
C VAL A 59 2.51 -0.03 -1.22
N PHE A 60 1.44 -0.73 -0.85
CA PHE A 60 1.18 -2.11 -1.26
C PHE A 60 0.02 -2.14 -2.24
N TYR A 61 0.15 -2.93 -3.29
CA TYR A 61 -0.86 -3.02 -4.34
C TYR A 61 -1.15 -4.46 -4.73
N ASP A 62 -2.28 -4.78 -5.35
CA ASP A 62 -2.60 -6.16 -5.75
C ASP A 62 -2.00 -6.58 -7.09
N LEU A 63 -2.34 -5.89 -8.19
CA LEU A 63 -2.00 -6.27 -9.57
C LEU A 63 -1.29 -5.13 -10.31
N GLY A 64 -0.53 -5.46 -11.36
CA GLY A 64 0.32 -4.50 -12.09
C GLY A 64 -0.39 -3.24 -12.61
N SER A 65 -1.66 -3.32 -13.03
CA SER A 65 -2.44 -2.13 -13.44
C SER A 65 -2.69 -1.13 -12.31
N ALA A 66 -2.69 -1.57 -11.04
CA ALA A 66 -2.74 -0.65 -9.91
C ALA A 66 -1.45 0.17 -9.79
N LYS A 67 -0.29 -0.45 -10.11
CA LYS A 67 1.00 0.21 -10.13
C LYS A 67 1.04 1.37 -11.12
N MET A 68 0.41 1.24 -12.29
CA MET A 68 0.32 2.35 -13.26
C MET A 68 -0.30 3.63 -12.67
N ASN A 69 -1.38 3.50 -11.87
CA ASN A 69 -1.97 4.66 -11.19
C ASN A 69 -1.07 5.18 -10.06
N ILE A 70 -0.34 4.30 -9.36
CA ILE A 70 0.63 4.68 -8.34
C ILE A 70 1.82 5.44 -8.96
N ASP A 71 2.30 5.01 -10.12
CA ASP A 71 3.41 5.65 -10.85
C ASP A 71 3.05 7.09 -11.26
N VAL A 72 1.79 7.35 -11.65
CA VAL A 72 1.32 8.73 -11.90
C VAL A 72 1.27 9.57 -10.62
N VAL A 73 0.87 8.97 -9.48
CA VAL A 73 0.91 9.67 -8.18
C VAL A 73 2.35 9.96 -7.76
N LEU A 74 3.27 9.03 -7.98
CA LEU A 74 4.71 9.20 -7.72
C LEU A 74 5.29 10.43 -8.44
N GLU A 75 4.82 10.73 -9.67
CA GLU A 75 5.27 11.89 -10.43
C GLU A 75 4.78 13.23 -9.87
N THR A 76 3.70 13.24 -9.09
CA THR A 76 2.98 14.46 -8.68
C THR A 76 3.03 14.73 -7.18
N THR A 77 3.20 13.71 -6.35
CA THR A 77 3.24 13.85 -4.89
C THR A 77 4.58 14.40 -4.39
N ALA A 78 4.54 15.20 -3.32
CA ALA A 78 5.73 15.61 -2.58
C ALA A 78 6.19 14.57 -1.54
N LYS A 79 5.39 13.51 -1.31
CA LYS A 79 5.68 12.45 -0.34
C LYS A 79 6.63 11.42 -0.94
N LYS A 80 7.50 10.84 -0.12
CA LYS A 80 8.38 9.75 -0.54
C LYS A 80 7.59 8.44 -0.48
N LEU A 81 7.31 7.84 -1.63
CA LEU A 81 6.61 6.56 -1.71
C LEU A 81 7.60 5.44 -2.00
N HIS A 82 7.50 4.36 -1.21
CA HIS A 82 8.16 3.09 -1.46
C HIS A 82 7.11 2.12 -1.98
N VAL A 83 7.12 1.88 -3.30
CA VAL A 83 6.19 0.93 -3.93
C VAL A 83 6.72 -0.48 -3.72
N MET A 84 5.94 -1.30 -3.03
CA MET A 84 6.33 -2.66 -2.66
C MET A 84 5.81 -3.65 -3.70
N ASP A 85 6.71 -4.13 -4.56
CA ASP A 85 6.46 -5.17 -5.57
C ASP A 85 6.32 -6.58 -4.93
N CYS A 86 5.83 -6.65 -3.69
CA CYS A 86 5.64 -7.88 -2.92
C CYS A 86 4.20 -8.42 -3.00
N ALA A 87 3.97 -9.62 -2.46
CA ALA A 87 2.64 -10.13 -2.18
C ALA A 87 1.88 -9.12 -1.28
N MET A 88 0.69 -8.69 -1.71
CA MET A 88 0.01 -7.53 -1.10
C MET A 88 -0.36 -7.81 0.36
N VAL A 89 -1.06 -8.91 0.60
CA VAL A 89 -1.65 -9.23 1.90
C VAL A 89 -0.54 -9.55 2.90
N GLU A 90 0.32 -10.51 2.57
CA GLU A 90 1.40 -10.99 3.42
C GLU A 90 2.43 -9.89 3.66
N GLY A 91 2.79 -9.13 2.63
CA GLY A 91 3.76 -8.03 2.75
C GLY A 91 3.24 -6.88 3.59
N ALA A 92 1.98 -6.46 3.38
CA ALA A 92 1.39 -5.41 4.20
C ALA A 92 1.25 -5.85 5.67
N TYR A 93 0.95 -7.13 5.92
CA TYR A 93 0.90 -7.69 7.27
C TYR A 93 2.26 -7.65 7.96
N VAL A 94 3.32 -8.15 7.30
CA VAL A 94 4.69 -8.10 7.84
C VAL A 94 5.10 -6.67 8.15
N ALA A 95 4.86 -5.74 7.22
CA ALA A 95 5.21 -4.34 7.40
C ALA A 95 4.43 -3.68 8.55
N ALA A 96 3.13 -3.90 8.65
CA ALA A 96 2.32 -3.35 9.73
C ALA A 96 2.77 -3.88 11.10
N ALA A 97 2.94 -5.20 11.24
CA ALA A 97 3.38 -5.82 12.49
C ALA A 97 4.76 -5.31 12.93
N MET A 98 5.71 -5.18 12.00
CA MET A 98 7.06 -4.69 12.31
C MET A 98 7.08 -3.19 12.65
N LEU A 99 6.32 -2.36 11.91
CA LEU A 99 6.21 -0.93 12.22
C LEU A 99 5.50 -0.70 13.55
N GLY A 100 4.48 -1.48 13.88
CA GLY A 100 3.83 -1.47 15.20
C GLY A 100 4.76 -1.91 16.34
N GLY A 101 5.76 -2.74 16.02
CA GLY A 101 6.87 -3.08 16.91
C GLY A 101 8.07 -2.12 16.84
N GLU A 102 7.86 -0.91 16.30
CA GLU A 102 8.84 0.18 16.18
C GLU A 102 10.14 -0.21 15.44
N GLN A 103 10.09 -1.21 14.57
CA GLN A 103 11.23 -1.58 13.73
C GLN A 103 11.52 -0.48 12.69
N SER A 104 12.79 -0.35 12.29
CA SER A 104 13.18 0.64 11.29
C SER A 104 12.63 0.29 9.91
N LEU A 105 12.44 1.32 9.07
CA LEU A 105 12.01 1.15 7.68
C LEU A 105 12.94 0.21 6.89
N ASP A 106 14.25 0.32 7.09
CA ASP A 106 15.24 -0.55 6.43
C ASP A 106 15.08 -2.01 6.83
N ALA A 107 14.79 -2.29 8.11
CA ALA A 107 14.53 -3.64 8.59
C ALA A 107 13.25 -4.21 7.96
N VAL A 108 12.19 -3.40 7.88
CA VAL A 108 10.93 -3.76 7.22
C VAL A 108 11.17 -4.09 5.74
N ILE A 109 11.82 -3.21 4.98
CA ILE A 109 12.10 -3.42 3.55
C ILE A 109 12.95 -4.67 3.34
N ASN A 110 13.92 -4.92 4.23
CA ASN A 110 14.74 -6.14 4.15
C ASN A 110 13.91 -7.41 4.38
N GLU A 111 12.98 -7.39 5.33
CA GLU A 111 12.11 -8.53 5.64
C GLU A 111 11.10 -8.81 4.52
N LEU A 112 10.74 -7.81 3.71
CA LEU A 112 9.84 -8.00 2.57
C LEU A 112 10.49 -8.69 1.36
N LYS A 113 11.83 -8.78 1.31
CA LYS A 113 12.57 -9.36 0.16
C LYS A 113 12.08 -10.75 -0.28
N PRO A 114 11.80 -11.72 0.63
CA PRO A 114 11.30 -13.04 0.23
C PRO A 114 9.89 -13.02 -0.36
N LEU A 115 9.14 -11.93 -0.15
CA LEU A 115 7.77 -11.75 -0.63
C LEU A 115 7.70 -10.96 -1.94
N MET A 116 8.84 -10.51 -2.48
CA MET A 116 8.92 -9.79 -3.75
C MET A 116 8.59 -10.74 -4.90
N ILE A 117 7.40 -10.57 -5.48
CA ILE A 117 6.88 -11.46 -6.54
C ILE A 117 6.50 -10.71 -7.81
N LYS A 118 6.57 -9.37 -7.82
CA LYS A 118 6.09 -8.53 -8.92
C LYS A 118 7.20 -7.85 -9.72
N GLU A 119 8.45 -7.95 -9.27
CA GLU A 119 9.61 -7.43 -9.99
C GLU A 119 9.76 -8.04 -11.41
N ALA A 120 9.22 -9.25 -11.63
CA ALA A 120 9.24 -9.93 -12.92
C ALA A 120 8.25 -9.37 -13.97
N PHE A 121 7.39 -8.40 -13.61
CA PHE A 121 6.40 -7.79 -14.51
C PHE A 121 6.75 -6.34 -14.91
N ASN A 122 7.95 -5.87 -14.57
CA ASN A 122 8.49 -4.56 -15.00
C ASN A 122 9.36 -4.69 -16.25
#